data_AF-A0A2U2ZYZ0-F1
#
_entry.id   AF-A0A2U2ZYZ0-F1
#
_cell.length_a   1.000
_cell.length_b   1.000
_cell.length_c   1.000
_cell.angle_alpha   90.00
_cell.angle_beta   90.00
_cell.angle_gamma   90.00
#
_symmetry.space_group_name_H-M   'P 1'
#
loop_
_entity.id
_entity.type
_entity.pdbx_description
1 polymer ?
#
loop_
_entity_poly.entity_id
_entity_poly.type
_entity_poly.pdbx_seq_one_letter_code
_entity_poly.pdbx_strand_id
1 'polypeptide(L)'
;MGRLRRVTGALRIWARRNPVQSAGYLFLAAIAAVMLWMAVVLALHAGLFGFSVGSSPEGEELTVFATFIGGGLATAATLFGTLLTAEHNARERQRLDVTSLLEAIPPGTPQRLSGTLSATILIGQPRVAIRILEPAWDAGDVDNGTATWIIDEILADGALKHPYHMEAQFADDTTLVEAASLLLLHAKSLTNPTNRGEYAFPGHFMDGWDVSRGVPVLAKMFVLQATAEVLLSQDRDWWCEGDQMQDFPLHVWRDCALKSGEDEEVRSSAAALFSALRSCFSETEQRRYESRHPDAALIERDFRAYEGKADGECFELAKEIAEKWSNNRVETAAAA
;
A
#
# COMPACT_ATOMS: atom_id res chain seq x y z
N MET A 1 -8.13 -45.53 11.71
CA MET A 1 -7.09 -44.52 11.41
C MET A 1 -7.46 -43.47 10.33
N GLY A 2 -8.44 -43.69 9.45
CA GLY A 2 -8.78 -42.74 8.37
C GLY A 2 -9.50 -41.44 8.78
N ARG A 3 -10.19 -41.39 9.93
CA ARG A 3 -10.93 -40.19 10.38
C ARG A 3 -10.03 -39.11 11.01
N LEU A 4 -8.99 -39.49 11.75
CA LEU A 4 -8.05 -38.52 12.35
C LEU A 4 -7.25 -37.73 11.30
N ARG A 5 -6.89 -38.35 10.16
CA ARG A 5 -6.17 -37.69 9.06
C ARG A 5 -7.00 -36.64 8.30
N ARG A 6 -8.33 -36.77 8.26
CA ARG A 6 -9.20 -35.79 7.59
C ARG A 6 -9.40 -34.53 8.44
N VAL A 7 -9.51 -34.69 9.76
CA VAL A 7 -9.67 -33.56 10.69
C VAL A 7 -8.41 -32.71 10.74
N THR A 8 -7.22 -33.32 10.78
CA THR A 8 -5.93 -32.59 10.77
C THR A 8 -5.63 -31.92 9.42
N GLY A 9 -6.09 -32.50 8.30
CA GLY A 9 -6.01 -31.88 6.98
C GLY A 9 -6.88 -30.63 6.85
N ALA A 10 -8.14 -30.72 7.28
CA ALA A 10 -9.07 -29.58 7.28
C ALA A 10 -8.61 -28.44 8.20
N LEU A 11 -8.12 -28.77 9.41
CA LEU A 11 -7.55 -27.79 10.34
C LEU A 11 -6.29 -27.11 9.79
N ARG A 12 -5.41 -27.84 9.07
CA ARG A 12 -4.24 -27.23 8.42
C ARG A 12 -4.62 -26.28 7.29
N ILE A 13 -5.62 -26.64 6.48
CA ILE A 13 -6.09 -25.81 5.37
C ILE A 13 -6.77 -24.56 5.92
N TRP A 14 -7.58 -24.70 6.97
CA TRP A 14 -8.23 -23.59 7.66
C TRP A 14 -7.23 -22.68 8.39
N ALA A 15 -6.25 -23.25 9.10
CA ALA A 15 -5.20 -22.48 9.78
C ALA A 15 -4.25 -21.76 8.79
N ARG A 16 -4.07 -22.30 7.58
CA ARG A 16 -3.36 -21.59 6.50
C ARG A 16 -4.15 -20.42 5.92
N ARG A 17 -5.48 -20.49 5.91
CA ARG A 17 -6.34 -19.42 5.36
C ARG A 17 -6.59 -18.27 6.33
N ASN A 18 -6.59 -18.52 7.64
CA ASN A 18 -6.81 -17.48 8.66
C ASN A 18 -5.80 -17.59 9.81
N PRO A 19 -4.51 -17.34 9.58
CA PRO A 19 -3.42 -17.54 10.54
C PRO A 19 -3.58 -16.83 11.90
N VAL A 20 -4.10 -15.59 11.92
CA VAL A 20 -4.28 -14.83 13.18
C VAL A 20 -5.45 -15.36 13.99
N GLN A 21 -6.60 -15.61 13.34
CA GLN A 21 -7.76 -16.19 14.01
C GLN A 21 -7.42 -17.61 14.49
N SER A 22 -6.77 -18.43 13.66
CA SER A 22 -6.36 -19.78 14.05
C SER A 22 -5.31 -19.80 15.15
N ALA A 23 -4.42 -18.82 15.25
CA ALA A 23 -3.55 -18.65 16.43
C ALA A 23 -4.37 -18.35 17.70
N GLY A 24 -5.36 -17.47 17.62
CA GLY A 24 -6.30 -17.20 18.72
C GLY A 24 -7.09 -18.45 19.14
N TYR A 25 -7.62 -19.21 18.18
CA TYR A 25 -8.34 -20.46 18.45
C TYR A 25 -7.42 -21.56 18.98
N LEU A 26 -6.17 -21.67 18.51
CA LEU A 26 -5.18 -22.61 19.05
C LEU A 26 -4.80 -22.25 20.48
N PHE A 27 -4.65 -20.96 20.80
CA PHE A 27 -4.37 -20.50 22.15
C PHE A 27 -5.55 -20.77 23.10
N LEU A 28 -6.79 -20.51 22.66
CA LEU A 28 -8.01 -20.87 23.38
C LEU A 28 -8.14 -22.39 23.58
N ALA A 29 -7.82 -23.18 22.56
CA ALA A 29 -7.83 -24.64 22.65
C ALA A 29 -6.76 -25.16 23.64
N ALA A 30 -5.58 -24.53 23.69
CA ALA A 30 -4.54 -24.86 24.65
C ALA A 30 -4.98 -24.53 26.09
N ILE A 31 -5.54 -23.34 26.32
CA ILE A 31 -6.10 -22.96 27.64
C ILE A 31 -7.21 -23.95 28.05
N ALA A 32 -8.14 -24.25 27.14
CA ALA A 32 -9.22 -25.20 27.40
C ALA A 32 -8.68 -26.60 27.73
N ALA A 33 -7.67 -27.09 27.00
CA ALA A 33 -7.05 -28.38 27.27
C ALA A 33 -6.39 -28.43 28.65
N VAL A 34 -5.69 -27.37 29.06
CA VAL A 34 -5.08 -27.27 30.40
C VAL A 34 -6.15 -27.24 31.49
N MET A 35 -7.24 -26.47 31.31
CA MET A 35 -8.36 -26.47 32.26
C MET A 35 -9.03 -27.85 32.39
N LEU A 36 -9.22 -28.54 31.26
CA LEU A 36 -9.83 -29.88 31.23
C LEU A 36 -8.92 -30.91 31.90
N TRP A 37 -7.60 -30.80 31.72
CA TRP A 37 -6.62 -31.63 32.42
C TRP A 37 -6.66 -31.40 33.93
N MET A 38 -6.68 -30.14 34.38
CA MET A 38 -6.79 -29.80 35.80
C MET A 38 -8.09 -30.33 36.41
N ALA A 39 -9.22 -30.25 35.68
CA ALA A 39 -10.48 -30.83 36.12
C ALA A 39 -10.41 -32.36 36.26
N VAL A 40 -9.72 -33.05 35.35
CA VAL A 40 -9.48 -34.50 35.44
C VAL A 40 -8.63 -34.85 36.66
N VAL A 41 -7.53 -34.13 36.91
CA VAL A 41 -6.67 -34.33 38.08
C VAL A 41 -7.47 -34.13 39.38
N LEU A 42 -8.32 -33.11 39.42
CA LEU A 42 -9.14 -32.82 40.60
C LEU A 42 -10.24 -33.86 40.83
N ALA A 43 -10.86 -34.37 39.76
CA ALA A 43 -11.84 -35.45 39.84
C ALA A 43 -11.20 -36.78 40.30
N LEU A 44 -9.94 -37.03 39.93
CA LEU A 44 -9.16 -38.16 40.43
C LEU A 44 -8.78 -37.99 41.91
N HIS A 45 -8.32 -36.80 42.31
CA HIS A 45 -8.00 -36.49 43.71
C HIS A 45 -9.24 -36.50 44.63
N ALA A 46 -10.40 -36.05 44.13
CA ALA A 46 -11.66 -36.09 44.87
C ALA A 46 -12.28 -37.49 44.96
N GLY A 47 -11.63 -38.53 44.40
CA GLY A 47 -12.09 -39.90 44.46
C GLY A 47 -13.37 -40.18 43.67
N LEU A 48 -13.75 -39.28 42.75
CA LEU A 48 -15.03 -39.29 42.04
C LEU A 48 -15.22 -40.55 41.15
N PHE A 49 -14.11 -41.22 40.82
CA PHE A 49 -14.08 -42.43 40.01
C PHE A 49 -13.78 -43.71 40.81
N GLY A 50 -13.80 -43.66 42.15
CA GLY A 50 -13.66 -44.83 43.02
C GLY A 50 -12.24 -45.42 43.13
N PHE A 51 -11.21 -44.72 42.62
CA PHE A 51 -9.81 -45.07 42.84
C PHE A 51 -9.38 -44.55 44.23
N SER A 52 -9.38 -45.44 45.23
CA SER A 52 -9.13 -45.17 46.65
C SER A 52 -7.68 -44.76 46.95
N VAL A 53 -7.28 -43.51 46.71
CA VAL A 53 -6.02 -42.93 47.25
C VAL A 53 -6.13 -41.45 47.69
N GLY A 54 -7.14 -40.67 47.29
CA GLY A 54 -7.14 -39.22 47.54
C GLY A 54 -7.64 -38.78 48.92
N SER A 55 -6.80 -38.05 49.66
CA SER A 55 -7.24 -37.18 50.76
C SER A 55 -8.03 -35.98 50.22
N SER A 56 -8.98 -35.44 51.00
CA SER A 56 -9.72 -34.23 50.60
C SER A 56 -8.73 -33.07 50.36
N PRO A 57 -8.83 -32.33 49.24
CA PRO A 57 -7.89 -31.26 48.92
C PRO A 57 -7.88 -30.20 50.04
N GLU A 58 -6.68 -29.79 50.45
CA GLU A 58 -6.50 -28.78 51.49
C GLU A 58 -6.95 -27.39 51.00
N GLY A 59 -7.29 -26.49 51.92
CA GLY A 59 -7.86 -25.17 51.60
C GLY A 59 -6.98 -24.30 50.68
N GLU A 60 -5.65 -24.49 50.72
CA GLU A 60 -4.72 -23.81 49.81
C GLU A 60 -4.85 -24.33 48.36
N GLU A 61 -5.03 -25.64 48.15
CA GLU A 61 -5.19 -26.23 46.81
C GLU A 61 -6.49 -25.75 46.14
N LEU A 62 -7.56 -25.63 46.92
CA LEU A 62 -8.83 -25.05 46.46
C LEU A 62 -8.69 -23.58 46.04
N THR A 63 -7.86 -22.82 46.75
CA THR A 63 -7.61 -21.40 46.46
C THR A 63 -6.79 -21.22 45.19
N VAL A 64 -5.74 -22.04 45.00
CA VAL A 64 -4.94 -22.07 43.77
C VAL A 64 -5.81 -22.46 42.57
N PHE A 65 -6.69 -23.45 42.74
CA PHE A 65 -7.61 -23.89 41.70
C PHE A 65 -8.63 -22.81 41.32
N ALA A 66 -9.25 -22.15 42.31
CA ALA A 66 -10.18 -21.06 42.08
C ALA A 66 -9.51 -19.88 41.35
N THR A 67 -8.28 -19.54 41.72
CA THR A 67 -7.50 -18.48 41.09
C THR A 67 -7.13 -18.82 39.64
N PHE A 68 -6.76 -20.08 39.39
CA PHE A 68 -6.43 -20.56 38.05
C PHE A 68 -7.65 -20.57 37.11
N ILE A 69 -8.80 -21.09 37.58
CA ILE A 69 -10.05 -21.07 36.83
C ILE A 69 -10.51 -19.62 36.58
N GLY A 70 -10.47 -18.77 37.60
CA GLY A 70 -10.83 -17.35 37.49
C GLY A 70 -9.96 -16.62 36.46
N GLY A 71 -8.64 -16.79 36.52
CA GLY A 71 -7.70 -16.19 35.57
C GLY A 71 -7.85 -16.74 34.14
N GLY A 72 -8.07 -18.05 33.99
CA GLY A 72 -8.31 -18.68 32.69
C GLY A 72 -9.60 -18.21 32.02
N LEU A 73 -10.70 -18.14 32.78
CA LEU A 73 -11.99 -17.61 32.31
C LEU A 73 -11.91 -16.13 31.97
N ALA A 74 -11.25 -15.32 32.79
CA ALA A 74 -11.07 -13.89 32.51
C ALA A 74 -10.26 -13.65 31.22
N THR A 75 -9.20 -14.42 31.00
CA THR A 75 -8.39 -14.35 29.78
C THR A 75 -9.19 -14.78 28.54
N ALA A 76 -9.95 -15.87 28.65
CA ALA A 76 -10.83 -16.33 27.57
C ALA A 76 -11.92 -15.30 27.25
N ALA A 77 -12.57 -14.73 28.27
CA ALA A 77 -13.58 -13.69 28.09
C ALA A 77 -13.01 -12.44 27.41
N THR A 78 -11.80 -12.04 27.79
CA THR A 78 -11.09 -10.90 27.16
C THR A 78 -10.81 -11.20 25.69
N LEU A 79 -10.27 -12.37 25.36
CA LEU A 79 -10.01 -12.78 23.97
C LEU A 79 -11.30 -12.85 23.15
N PHE A 80 -12.37 -13.45 23.68
CA PHE A 80 -13.68 -13.45 23.03
C PHE A 80 -14.21 -12.03 22.83
N GLY A 81 -14.08 -11.15 23.83
CA GLY A 81 -14.45 -9.75 23.71
C GLY A 81 -13.68 -9.03 22.61
N THR A 82 -12.35 -9.21 22.54
CA THR A 82 -11.53 -8.60 21.47
C THR A 82 -11.87 -9.14 20.08
N LEU A 83 -12.10 -10.45 19.94
CA LEU A 83 -12.48 -11.08 18.67
C LEU A 83 -13.88 -10.66 18.23
N LEU A 84 -14.84 -10.61 19.16
CA LEU A 84 -16.20 -10.12 18.88
C LEU A 84 -16.20 -8.65 18.52
N THR A 85 -15.38 -7.83 19.19
CA THR A 85 -15.25 -6.40 18.85
C THR A 85 -14.60 -6.22 17.47
N ALA A 86 -13.57 -7.00 17.16
CA ALA A 86 -12.94 -6.98 15.83
C ALA A 86 -13.91 -7.44 14.73
N GLU A 87 -14.68 -8.50 14.97
CA GLU A 87 -15.68 -9.00 14.03
C GLU A 87 -16.89 -8.06 13.92
N HIS A 88 -17.32 -7.44 15.02
CA HIS A 88 -18.38 -6.45 15.04
C HIS A 88 -17.97 -5.20 14.27
N ASN A 89 -16.78 -4.66 14.51
CA ASN A 89 -16.24 -3.52 13.77
C ASN A 89 -16.06 -3.85 12.27
N ALA A 90 -15.64 -5.08 11.93
CA ALA A 90 -15.54 -5.52 10.55
C ALA A 90 -16.93 -5.61 9.89
N ARG A 91 -17.94 -6.11 10.62
CA ARG A 91 -19.33 -6.18 10.15
C ARG A 91 -19.99 -4.80 10.07
N GLU A 92 -19.74 -3.89 11.00
CA GLU A 92 -20.23 -2.51 10.94
C GLU A 92 -19.62 -1.76 9.77
N ARG A 93 -18.31 -1.92 9.51
CA ARG A 93 -17.66 -1.37 8.30
C ARG A 93 -18.27 -1.92 7.02
N GLN A 94 -18.65 -3.20 6.99
CA GLN A 94 -19.37 -3.81 5.86
C GLN A 94 -20.84 -3.39 5.77
N ARG A 95 -21.46 -2.98 6.87
CA ARG A 95 -22.86 -2.54 6.96
C ARG A 95 -23.05 -1.05 6.76
N LEU A 96 -21.98 -0.25 6.76
CA LEU A 96 -21.98 1.11 6.26
C LEU A 96 -22.27 1.04 4.76
N ASP A 97 -23.56 1.05 4.46
CA ASP A 97 -24.09 0.95 3.11
C ASP A 97 -23.64 2.21 2.37
N VAL A 98 -22.86 2.04 1.32
CA VAL A 98 -22.33 3.12 0.48
C VAL A 98 -23.46 4.00 -0.05
N THR A 99 -24.65 3.42 -0.26
CA THR A 99 -25.88 4.15 -0.62
C THR A 99 -26.32 5.11 0.47
N SER A 100 -26.20 4.77 1.76
CA SER A 100 -26.52 5.69 2.87
C SER A 100 -25.51 6.84 2.98
N LEU A 101 -24.24 6.61 2.63
CA LEU A 101 -23.22 7.66 2.52
C LEU A 101 -23.47 8.57 1.32
N LEU A 102 -23.84 8.01 0.16
CA LEU A 102 -24.15 8.76 -1.06
C LEU A 102 -25.48 9.51 -0.97
N GLU A 103 -26.52 8.93 -0.38
CA GLU A 103 -27.84 9.55 -0.15
C GLU A 103 -27.79 10.64 0.95
N ALA A 104 -26.85 10.53 1.90
CA ALA A 104 -26.62 11.55 2.91
C ALA A 104 -25.86 12.79 2.38
N ILE A 105 -25.41 12.78 1.12
CA ILE A 105 -24.74 13.92 0.49
C ILE A 105 -25.78 14.75 -0.27
N PRO A 106 -26.30 15.85 0.31
CA PRO A 106 -27.01 16.84 -0.47
C PRO A 106 -26.05 17.45 -1.51
N PRO A 107 -26.52 17.76 -2.73
CA PRO A 107 -25.68 18.33 -3.77
C PRO A 107 -25.11 19.70 -3.35
N GLY A 108 -23.83 19.95 -3.66
CA GLY A 108 -23.33 21.32 -3.83
C GLY A 108 -22.17 21.82 -2.96
N THR A 109 -21.34 20.99 -2.32
CA THR A 109 -20.09 21.49 -1.70
C THR A 109 -18.88 20.58 -1.95
N PRO A 110 -17.85 21.04 -2.70
CA PRO A 110 -16.58 20.34 -2.94
C PRO A 110 -15.93 19.74 -1.68
N GLN A 111 -15.98 20.46 -0.56
CA GLN A 111 -15.35 20.04 0.70
C GLN A 111 -16.02 18.81 1.34
N ARG A 112 -17.32 18.56 1.07
CA ARG A 112 -17.99 17.36 1.58
C ARG A 112 -17.68 16.15 0.72
N LEU A 113 -17.45 16.34 -0.56
CA LEU A 113 -17.12 15.28 -1.49
C LEU A 113 -15.73 14.70 -1.18
N SER A 114 -14.74 15.56 -0.95
CA SER A 114 -13.40 15.14 -0.49
C SER A 114 -13.47 14.35 0.82
N GLY A 115 -14.18 14.87 1.83
CA GLY A 115 -14.35 14.18 3.11
C GLY A 115 -15.06 12.83 2.98
N THR A 116 -16.03 12.72 2.06
CA THR A 116 -16.73 11.46 1.77
C THR A 116 -15.79 10.46 1.10
N LEU A 117 -15.00 10.89 0.11
CA LEU A 117 -14.03 10.04 -0.58
C LEU A 117 -12.98 9.50 0.40
N SER A 118 -12.43 10.36 1.27
CA SER A 118 -11.51 9.94 2.33
C SER A 118 -12.17 8.91 3.28
N ALA A 119 -13.40 9.17 3.72
CA ALA A 119 -14.13 8.23 4.57
C ALA A 119 -14.39 6.88 3.85
N THR A 120 -14.67 6.92 2.55
CA THR A 120 -14.91 5.73 1.71
C THR A 120 -13.67 4.84 1.62
N ILE A 121 -12.47 5.44 1.48
CA ILE A 121 -11.21 4.70 1.57
C ILE A 121 -11.03 4.10 2.97
N LEU A 122 -11.23 4.89 4.03
CA LEU A 122 -11.01 4.45 5.42
C LEU A 122 -11.95 3.32 5.87
N ILE A 123 -13.14 3.18 5.26
CA ILE A 123 -14.04 2.05 5.50
C ILE A 123 -13.74 0.83 4.62
N GLY A 124 -12.68 0.89 3.79
CA GLY A 124 -12.22 -0.21 2.96
C GLY A 124 -13.00 -0.36 1.65
N GLN A 125 -13.46 0.75 1.05
CA GLN A 125 -14.18 0.77 -0.23
C GLN A 125 -13.43 1.55 -1.33
N PRO A 126 -12.14 1.26 -1.59
CA PRO A 126 -11.30 2.05 -2.51
C PRO A 126 -11.86 2.09 -3.95
N ARG A 127 -12.51 1.01 -4.39
CA ARG A 127 -13.12 0.95 -5.73
C ARG A 127 -14.29 1.91 -5.91
N VAL A 128 -15.09 2.09 -4.85
CA VAL A 128 -16.19 3.07 -4.86
C VAL A 128 -15.60 4.48 -4.88
N ALA A 129 -14.57 4.72 -4.05
CA ALA A 129 -13.89 6.01 -4.01
C ALA A 129 -13.36 6.42 -5.39
N ILE A 130 -12.70 5.51 -6.13
CA ILE A 130 -12.16 5.81 -7.46
C ILE A 130 -13.25 6.14 -8.48
N ARG A 131 -14.37 5.40 -8.46
CA ARG A 131 -15.49 5.65 -9.40
C ARG A 131 -16.22 6.96 -9.13
N ILE A 132 -16.16 7.48 -7.91
CA ILE A 132 -16.68 8.80 -7.57
C ILE A 132 -15.62 9.86 -7.87
N LEU A 133 -14.35 9.57 -7.64
CA LEU A 133 -13.24 10.50 -7.84
C LEU A 133 -13.14 10.96 -9.29
N GLU A 134 -13.18 10.05 -10.27
CA GLU A 134 -13.03 10.40 -11.69
C GLU A 134 -14.00 11.51 -12.15
N PRO A 135 -15.34 11.33 -12.08
CA PRO A 135 -16.27 12.38 -12.51
C PRO A 135 -16.21 13.64 -11.64
N ALA A 136 -15.84 13.51 -10.36
CA ALA A 136 -15.70 14.64 -9.45
C ALA A 136 -14.46 15.49 -9.76
N TRP A 137 -13.37 14.84 -10.14
CA TRP A 137 -12.13 15.50 -10.54
C TRP A 137 -12.32 16.20 -11.89
N ASP A 138 -12.97 15.53 -12.86
CA ASP A 138 -13.35 16.12 -14.14
C ASP A 138 -14.24 17.36 -13.99
N ALA A 139 -15.18 17.33 -13.03
CA ALA A 139 -16.06 18.46 -12.73
C ALA A 139 -15.37 19.60 -11.97
N GLY A 140 -14.13 19.40 -11.49
CA GLY A 140 -13.43 20.35 -10.63
C GLY A 140 -13.99 20.43 -9.20
N ASP A 141 -14.81 19.45 -8.80
CA ASP A 141 -15.34 19.34 -7.43
C ASP A 141 -14.30 18.77 -6.44
N VAL A 142 -13.22 18.17 -6.97
CA VAL A 142 -12.07 17.70 -6.20
C VAL A 142 -10.81 18.34 -6.79
N ASP A 143 -9.99 18.95 -5.94
CA ASP A 143 -8.72 19.55 -6.36
C ASP A 143 -7.63 18.49 -6.57
N ASN A 144 -6.58 18.86 -7.31
CA ASN A 144 -5.48 17.95 -7.64
C ASN A 144 -4.83 17.37 -6.38
N GLY A 145 -4.62 18.18 -5.34
CA GLY A 145 -4.01 17.73 -4.09
C GLY A 145 -4.82 16.62 -3.42
N THR A 146 -6.14 16.80 -3.29
CA THR A 146 -7.04 15.79 -2.73
C THR A 146 -7.07 14.54 -3.61
N ALA A 147 -7.18 14.70 -4.93
CA ALA A 147 -7.23 13.57 -5.86
C ALA A 147 -5.96 12.73 -5.81
N THR A 148 -4.79 13.38 -5.82
CA THR A 148 -3.50 12.68 -5.70
C THR A 148 -3.33 12.00 -4.35
N TRP A 149 -3.83 12.59 -3.26
CA TRP A 149 -3.83 11.95 -1.94
C TRP A 149 -4.73 10.70 -1.91
N ILE A 150 -5.93 10.75 -2.49
CA ILE A 150 -6.84 9.58 -2.59
C ILE A 150 -6.17 8.44 -3.36
N ILE A 151 -5.54 8.76 -4.49
CA ILE A 151 -4.80 7.77 -5.30
C ILE A 151 -3.61 7.22 -4.52
N ASP A 152 -2.88 8.08 -3.82
CA ASP A 152 -1.75 7.70 -2.98
C ASP A 152 -2.13 6.67 -1.93
N GLU A 153 -3.20 6.91 -1.18
CA GLU A 153 -3.72 5.99 -0.17
C GLU A 153 -4.10 4.62 -0.76
N ILE A 154 -4.70 4.61 -1.95
CA ILE A 154 -5.11 3.38 -2.63
C ILE A 154 -3.89 2.57 -3.09
N LEU A 155 -2.89 3.24 -3.67
CA LEU A 155 -1.66 2.61 -4.12
C LEU A 155 -0.80 2.12 -2.94
N ALA A 156 -0.77 2.89 -1.84
CA ALA A 156 -0.10 2.55 -0.59
C ALA A 156 -0.73 1.32 0.08
N ASP A 157 -2.06 1.26 0.16
CA ASP A 157 -2.78 0.09 0.66
C ASP A 157 -2.45 -1.18 -0.15
N GLY A 158 -2.35 -1.04 -1.48
CA GLY A 158 -1.87 -2.09 -2.37
C GLY A 158 -0.44 -2.55 -2.08
N ALA A 159 0.46 -1.62 -1.73
CA ALA A 159 1.84 -1.89 -1.35
C ALA A 159 1.98 -2.57 0.03
N LEU A 160 0.97 -2.43 0.89
CA LEU A 160 0.93 -3.01 2.23
C LEU A 160 0.30 -4.40 2.29
N LYS A 161 -0.09 -5.03 1.16
CA LYS A 161 -0.72 -6.38 1.11
C LYS A 161 -0.04 -7.37 2.07
N HIS A 162 -0.55 -7.45 3.30
CA HIS A 162 0.00 -8.30 4.34
C HIS A 162 -0.60 -9.71 4.20
N PRO A 163 0.20 -10.78 4.37
CA PRO A 163 -0.26 -12.16 4.17
C PRO A 163 -1.30 -12.68 5.19
N TYR A 164 -1.84 -11.81 6.06
CA TYR A 164 -2.66 -12.18 7.22
C TYR A 164 -4.09 -11.58 7.22
N HIS A 165 -4.53 -10.91 6.15
CA HIS A 165 -5.79 -10.15 6.14
C HIS A 165 -6.81 -10.62 5.10
N MET A 166 -8.11 -10.37 5.37
CA MET A 166 -9.22 -10.89 4.58
C MET A 166 -9.32 -10.18 3.22
N GLU A 167 -9.57 -10.94 2.15
CA GLU A 167 -9.58 -10.52 0.73
C GLU A 167 -10.51 -9.33 0.40
N ALA A 168 -11.45 -8.97 1.27
CA ALA A 168 -12.46 -7.93 1.03
C ALA A 168 -12.11 -6.55 1.60
N GLN A 169 -10.88 -6.31 2.07
CA GLN A 169 -10.49 -5.06 2.74
C GLN A 169 -9.41 -4.23 2.03
N PHE A 170 -8.76 -4.79 1.00
CA PHE A 170 -7.71 -4.11 0.24
C PHE A 170 -8.17 -3.76 -1.16
N ALA A 171 -7.53 -2.76 -1.76
CA ALA A 171 -7.65 -2.51 -3.20
C ALA A 171 -7.25 -3.77 -3.99
N ASP A 172 -8.18 -4.27 -4.82
CA ASP A 172 -7.87 -5.33 -5.78
C ASP A 172 -6.98 -4.80 -6.90
N ASP A 173 -6.35 -5.69 -7.66
CA ASP A 173 -5.41 -5.31 -8.73
C ASP A 173 -6.09 -4.40 -9.77
N THR A 174 -7.39 -4.59 -10.00
CA THR A 174 -8.18 -3.74 -10.89
C THR A 174 -8.29 -2.31 -10.34
N THR A 175 -8.59 -2.14 -9.06
CA THR A 175 -8.69 -0.83 -8.41
C THR A 175 -7.35 -0.10 -8.41
N LEU A 176 -6.24 -0.82 -8.20
CA LEU A 176 -4.88 -0.27 -8.25
C LEU A 176 -4.54 0.22 -9.66
N VAL A 177 -4.90 -0.55 -10.69
CA VAL A 177 -4.71 -0.16 -12.10
C VAL A 177 -5.63 1.02 -12.47
N GLU A 178 -6.89 1.01 -12.05
CA GLU A 178 -7.84 2.12 -12.26
C GLU A 178 -7.28 3.42 -11.65
N ALA A 179 -6.80 3.37 -10.40
CA ALA A 179 -6.21 4.54 -9.73
C ALA A 179 -4.96 5.08 -10.44
N ALA A 180 -4.04 4.20 -10.84
CA ALA A 180 -2.85 4.61 -11.58
C ALA A 180 -3.19 5.15 -12.98
N SER A 181 -4.20 4.58 -13.64
CA SER A 181 -4.66 5.07 -14.95
C SER A 181 -5.32 6.44 -14.84
N LEU A 182 -6.06 6.69 -13.76
CA LEU A 182 -6.67 7.99 -13.48
C LEU A 182 -5.59 9.05 -13.20
N LEU A 183 -4.53 8.68 -12.46
CA LEU A 183 -3.38 9.56 -12.27
C LEU A 183 -2.74 9.95 -13.61
N LEU A 184 -2.52 8.97 -14.49
CA LEU A 184 -1.97 9.21 -15.83
C LEU A 184 -2.87 10.12 -16.66
N LEU A 185 -4.18 9.90 -16.63
CA LEU A 185 -5.15 10.72 -17.35
C LEU A 185 -5.04 12.21 -16.98
N HIS A 186 -4.85 12.52 -15.70
CA HIS A 186 -4.77 13.89 -15.19
C HIS A 186 -3.36 14.44 -15.08
N ALA A 187 -2.31 13.67 -15.40
CA ALA A 187 -0.91 14.00 -15.16
C ALA A 187 -0.51 15.42 -15.62
N LYS A 188 -0.96 15.84 -16.81
CA LYS A 188 -0.64 17.18 -17.37
C LYS A 188 -1.24 18.34 -16.60
N SER A 189 -2.30 18.10 -15.84
CA SER A 189 -3.00 19.12 -15.04
C SER A 189 -2.44 19.25 -13.63
N LEU A 190 -1.50 18.39 -13.23
CA LEU A 190 -0.98 18.32 -11.86
C LEU A 190 0.05 19.42 -11.53
N THR A 191 0.47 20.21 -12.52
CA THR A 191 1.36 21.37 -12.32
C THR A 191 0.57 22.67 -12.35
N ASN A 192 0.96 23.64 -11.51
CA ASN A 192 0.40 24.99 -11.57
C ASN A 192 1.29 25.88 -12.46
N PRO A 193 0.89 26.23 -13.69
CA PRO A 193 1.71 27.05 -14.58
C PRO A 193 1.95 28.47 -14.03
N THR A 194 1.11 28.95 -13.11
CA THR A 194 1.22 30.30 -12.52
C THR A 194 2.29 30.36 -11.44
N ASN A 195 2.49 29.25 -10.72
CA ASN A 195 3.37 29.18 -9.55
C ASN A 195 4.46 28.15 -9.80
N ARG A 196 5.65 28.64 -10.11
CA ARG A 196 6.83 27.81 -10.38
C ARG A 196 7.08 26.80 -9.25
N GLY A 197 7.26 25.53 -9.62
CA GLY A 197 7.54 24.45 -8.67
C GLY A 197 6.35 23.98 -7.85
N GLU A 198 5.15 24.55 -8.04
CA GLU A 198 3.92 24.06 -7.40
C GLU A 198 3.29 22.95 -8.24
N TYR A 199 3.31 21.72 -7.72
CA TYR A 199 2.68 20.55 -8.33
C TYR A 199 2.05 19.67 -7.25
N ALA A 200 1.09 18.83 -7.65
CA ALA A 200 0.49 17.81 -6.81
C ALA A 200 0.84 16.42 -7.37
N PHE A 201 1.42 15.55 -6.55
CA PHE A 201 1.70 14.17 -6.94
C PHE A 201 1.52 13.25 -5.73
N PRO A 202 1.17 11.96 -5.93
CA PRO A 202 1.07 11.00 -4.84
C PRO A 202 2.36 10.95 -3.99
N GLY A 203 2.21 11.17 -2.68
CA GLY A 203 3.32 11.38 -1.74
C GLY A 203 4.25 10.18 -1.59
N HIS A 204 3.74 8.96 -1.72
CA HIS A 204 4.58 7.75 -1.67
C HIS A 204 5.61 7.68 -2.79
N PHE A 205 5.40 8.42 -3.88
CA PHE A 205 6.35 8.56 -4.98
C PHE A 205 7.15 9.87 -4.90
N MET A 206 6.97 10.68 -3.87
CA MET A 206 7.80 11.88 -3.63
C MET A 206 9.00 11.60 -2.73
N ASP A 207 8.92 10.54 -1.90
CA ASP A 207 9.99 10.14 -0.99
C ASP A 207 10.86 8.99 -1.53
N GLY A 208 10.41 8.29 -2.59
CA GLY A 208 11.12 7.20 -3.22
C GLY A 208 10.21 6.19 -3.92
N TRP A 209 10.76 5.08 -4.39
CA TRP A 209 9.97 3.99 -5.00
C TRP A 209 9.63 2.91 -3.97
N ASP A 210 8.66 3.16 -3.08
CA ASP A 210 8.27 2.17 -2.05
C ASP A 210 7.20 1.15 -2.49
N VAL A 211 6.86 1.15 -3.78
CA VAL A 211 5.62 0.50 -4.27
C VAL A 211 5.83 -0.97 -4.66
N SER A 212 6.72 -1.65 -3.94
CA SER A 212 7.33 -2.88 -4.43
C SER A 212 6.44 -4.12 -4.36
N ARG A 213 5.69 -4.32 -3.27
CA ARG A 213 4.97 -5.57 -3.02
C ARG A 213 3.47 -5.35 -3.06
N GLY A 214 2.81 -5.77 -4.13
CA GLY A 214 1.35 -5.86 -4.19
C GLY A 214 0.68 -4.93 -5.18
N VAL A 215 1.40 -3.94 -5.71
CA VAL A 215 0.96 -3.13 -6.86
C VAL A 215 1.28 -3.85 -8.18
N PRO A 216 0.30 -4.03 -9.08
CA PRO A 216 0.51 -4.69 -10.36
C PRO A 216 1.51 -3.98 -11.26
N VAL A 217 2.20 -4.73 -12.11
CA VAL A 217 3.17 -4.20 -13.11
C VAL A 217 2.56 -3.07 -13.94
N LEU A 218 1.34 -3.27 -14.46
CA LEU A 218 0.67 -2.26 -15.28
C LEU A 218 0.40 -0.95 -14.52
N ALA A 219 0.01 -1.03 -13.24
CA ALA A 219 -0.19 0.16 -12.42
C ALA A 219 1.13 0.92 -12.19
N LYS A 220 2.24 0.19 -11.99
CA LYS A 220 3.58 0.79 -11.90
C LYS A 220 3.98 1.52 -13.18
N MET A 221 3.68 0.93 -14.35
CA MET A 221 3.92 1.59 -15.64
C MET A 221 3.13 2.88 -15.80
N PHE A 222 1.85 2.86 -15.46
CA PHE A 222 1.04 4.08 -15.50
C PHE A 222 1.57 5.16 -14.55
N VAL A 223 2.12 4.80 -13.39
CA VAL A 223 2.77 5.79 -12.52
C VAL A 223 4.06 6.33 -13.13
N LEU A 224 4.90 5.50 -13.75
CA LEU A 224 6.11 5.97 -14.44
C LEU A 224 5.75 6.93 -15.59
N GLN A 225 4.75 6.57 -16.40
CA GLN A 225 4.23 7.40 -17.47
C GLN A 225 3.64 8.71 -16.93
N ALA A 226 2.83 8.65 -15.87
CA ALA A 226 2.25 9.84 -15.24
C ALA A 226 3.34 10.78 -14.71
N THR A 227 4.38 10.23 -14.09
CA THR A 227 5.52 11.01 -13.58
C THR A 227 6.25 11.74 -14.72
N ALA A 228 6.45 11.06 -15.86
CA ALA A 228 7.08 11.65 -17.03
C ALA A 228 6.17 12.71 -17.68
N GLU A 229 4.86 12.48 -17.75
CA GLU A 229 3.88 13.42 -18.30
C GLU A 229 3.73 14.68 -17.42
N VAL A 230 3.79 14.52 -16.09
CA VAL A 230 3.89 15.66 -15.16
C VAL A 230 5.13 16.49 -15.47
N LEU A 231 6.29 15.84 -15.58
CA LEU A 231 7.56 16.51 -15.90
C LEU A 231 7.47 17.26 -17.23
N LEU A 232 6.90 16.63 -18.27
CA LEU A 232 6.77 17.20 -19.61
C LEU A 232 5.70 18.29 -19.72
N SER A 233 4.75 18.37 -18.78
CA SER A 233 3.69 19.39 -18.79
C SER A 233 4.20 20.83 -18.65
N GLN A 234 5.40 21.01 -18.12
CA GLN A 234 6.05 22.31 -17.98
C GLN A 234 7.45 22.29 -18.61
N ASP A 235 7.97 23.47 -18.90
CA ASP A 235 9.32 23.62 -19.44
C ASP A 235 10.39 23.43 -18.36
N ARG A 236 11.61 23.14 -18.79
CA ARG A 236 12.77 22.95 -17.91
C ARG A 236 12.93 24.08 -16.88
N ASP A 237 12.78 25.33 -17.31
CA ASP A 237 12.97 26.49 -16.42
C ASP A 237 11.90 26.57 -15.33
N TRP A 238 10.72 25.98 -15.54
CA TRP A 238 9.71 25.85 -14.50
C TRP A 238 10.17 24.91 -13.38
N TRP A 239 10.84 23.81 -13.73
CA TRP A 239 11.34 22.82 -12.77
C TRP A 239 12.68 23.20 -12.12
N CYS A 240 13.60 23.75 -12.90
CA CYS A 240 15.00 23.91 -12.51
C CYS A 240 15.41 25.37 -12.40
N GLU A 241 16.10 25.73 -11.32
CA GLU A 241 16.83 26.99 -11.23
C GLU A 241 18.18 26.87 -11.94
N GLY A 242 18.20 27.26 -13.22
CA GLY A 242 19.37 27.15 -14.07
C GLY A 242 19.70 25.69 -14.40
N ASP A 243 20.93 25.27 -14.12
CA ASP A 243 21.38 23.90 -14.41
C ASP A 243 21.22 22.94 -13.22
N GLN A 244 20.61 23.38 -12.11
CA GLN A 244 20.45 22.53 -10.94
C GLN A 244 19.45 21.39 -11.19
N MET A 245 19.93 20.17 -10.96
CA MET A 245 19.13 18.95 -11.04
C MET A 245 18.21 18.83 -9.82
N GLN A 246 16.90 18.67 -10.06
CA GLN A 246 15.92 18.44 -8.99
C GLN A 246 15.89 16.97 -8.58
N ASP A 247 15.61 16.70 -7.31
CA ASP A 247 15.56 15.33 -6.82
C ASP A 247 14.31 14.59 -7.36
N PHE A 248 13.15 15.25 -7.47
CA PHE A 248 11.98 14.72 -8.19
C PHE A 248 12.07 15.06 -9.69
N PRO A 249 11.80 14.12 -10.61
CA PRO A 249 11.44 12.71 -10.40
C PRO A 249 12.64 11.73 -10.37
N LEU A 250 13.88 12.22 -10.41
CA LEU A 250 15.08 11.39 -10.59
C LEU A 250 15.30 10.35 -9.51
N HIS A 251 15.07 10.69 -8.23
CA HIS A 251 15.27 9.74 -7.14
C HIS A 251 14.28 8.56 -7.23
N VAL A 252 13.03 8.83 -7.63
CA VAL A 252 11.97 7.83 -7.82
C VAL A 252 12.35 6.84 -8.90
N TRP A 253 12.75 7.35 -10.07
CA TRP A 253 13.14 6.51 -11.20
C TRP A 253 14.43 5.73 -10.92
N ARG A 254 15.40 6.33 -10.22
CA ARG A 254 16.60 5.63 -9.75
C ARG A 254 16.23 4.48 -8.83
N ASP A 255 15.44 4.74 -7.80
CA ASP A 255 15.07 3.73 -6.80
C ASP A 255 14.30 2.58 -7.47
N CYS A 256 13.40 2.88 -8.40
CA CYS A 256 12.69 1.90 -9.21
C CYS A 256 13.66 1.05 -10.04
N ALA A 257 14.56 1.69 -10.81
CA ALA A 257 15.50 1.01 -11.71
C ALA A 257 16.44 0.03 -10.97
N LEU A 258 16.81 0.35 -9.73
CA LEU A 258 17.76 -0.40 -8.91
C LEU A 258 17.09 -1.43 -7.97
N LYS A 259 15.76 -1.45 -7.86
CA LYS A 259 15.07 -2.29 -6.87
C LYS A 259 15.16 -3.78 -7.21
N SER A 260 15.82 -4.55 -6.34
CA SER A 260 15.93 -6.00 -6.49
C SER A 260 14.56 -6.66 -6.21
N GLY A 261 13.99 -7.29 -7.24
CA GLY A 261 12.66 -7.90 -7.18
C GLY A 261 11.55 -7.10 -7.88
N GLU A 262 11.88 -5.95 -8.46
CA GLU A 262 10.99 -5.26 -9.40
C GLU A 262 11.02 -5.95 -10.78
N ASP A 263 9.92 -5.84 -11.51
CA ASP A 263 9.79 -6.40 -12.86
C ASP A 263 10.84 -5.80 -13.83
N GLU A 264 11.36 -6.61 -14.74
CA GLU A 264 12.45 -6.20 -15.63
C GLU A 264 12.04 -5.07 -16.58
N GLU A 265 10.81 -5.10 -17.09
CA GLU A 265 10.28 -4.06 -17.96
C GLU A 265 10.12 -2.75 -17.17
N VAL A 266 9.59 -2.83 -15.93
CA VAL A 266 9.40 -1.66 -15.05
C VAL A 266 10.74 -1.01 -14.71
N ARG A 267 11.74 -1.83 -14.35
CA ARG A 267 13.10 -1.35 -14.08
C ARG A 267 13.74 -0.70 -15.29
N SER A 268 13.60 -1.32 -16.46
CA SER A 268 14.16 -0.80 -17.71
C SER A 268 13.49 0.51 -18.13
N SER A 269 12.17 0.62 -17.92
CA SER A 269 11.40 1.83 -18.20
C SER A 269 11.81 2.99 -17.29
N ALA A 270 11.93 2.74 -15.98
CA ALA A 270 12.43 3.74 -15.04
C ALA A 270 13.88 4.16 -15.34
N ALA A 271 14.73 3.19 -15.71
CA ALA A 271 16.11 3.47 -16.10
C ALA A 271 16.19 4.33 -17.37
N ALA A 272 15.35 4.07 -18.38
CA ALA A 272 15.28 4.88 -19.60
C ALA A 272 14.90 6.34 -19.29
N LEU A 273 13.83 6.54 -18.50
CA LEU A 273 13.37 7.88 -18.08
C LEU A 273 14.45 8.61 -17.27
N PHE A 274 15.08 7.92 -16.32
CA PHE A 274 16.19 8.46 -15.52
C PHE A 274 17.36 8.91 -16.39
N SER A 275 17.81 8.06 -17.30
CA SER A 275 18.96 8.33 -18.16
C SER A 275 18.70 9.48 -19.13
N ALA A 276 17.50 9.54 -19.71
CA ALA A 276 17.08 10.65 -20.57
C ALA A 276 17.12 11.99 -19.83
N LEU A 277 16.46 12.09 -18.66
CA LEU A 277 16.46 13.32 -17.88
C LEU A 277 17.86 13.69 -17.39
N ARG A 278 18.63 12.73 -16.85
CA ARG A 278 20.01 12.96 -16.39
C ARG A 278 20.89 13.55 -17.49
N SER A 279 20.74 13.07 -18.73
CA SER A 279 21.55 13.52 -19.87
C SER A 279 21.32 14.99 -20.26
N CYS A 280 20.20 15.59 -19.84
CA CYS A 280 19.85 16.97 -20.14
C CYS A 280 20.66 18.01 -19.33
N PHE A 281 21.33 17.58 -18.26
CA PHE A 281 22.11 18.44 -17.36
C PHE A 281 23.61 18.42 -17.68
N SER A 282 24.38 19.42 -17.21
CA SER A 282 25.84 19.42 -17.40
C SER A 282 26.53 18.24 -16.72
N GLU A 283 27.72 17.87 -17.23
CA GLU A 283 28.54 16.82 -16.62
C GLU A 283 28.92 17.16 -15.17
N THR A 284 29.06 18.45 -14.83
CA THR A 284 29.33 18.90 -13.46
C THR A 284 28.18 18.56 -12.52
N GLU A 285 26.94 18.86 -12.92
CA GLU A 285 25.76 18.55 -12.10
C GLU A 285 25.45 17.05 -12.07
N GLN A 286 25.68 16.32 -13.18
CA GLN A 286 25.61 14.86 -13.17
C GLN A 286 26.58 14.23 -12.17
N ARG A 287 27.86 14.66 -12.15
CA ARG A 287 28.85 14.18 -11.17
C ARG A 287 28.49 14.58 -9.74
N ARG A 288 27.92 15.76 -9.54
CA ARG A 288 27.44 16.21 -8.22
C ARG A 288 26.31 15.33 -7.72
N TYR A 289 25.36 14.98 -8.59
CA TYR A 289 24.29 14.04 -8.26
C TYR A 289 24.84 12.65 -7.94
N GLU A 290 25.73 12.10 -8.78
CA GLU A 290 26.40 10.81 -8.56
C GLU A 290 27.23 10.79 -7.26
N SER A 291 27.81 11.92 -6.84
CA SER A 291 28.49 12.02 -5.55
C SER A 291 27.54 11.94 -4.35
N ARG A 292 26.29 12.41 -4.48
CA ARG A 292 25.24 12.28 -3.46
C ARG A 292 24.59 10.90 -3.49
N HIS A 293 24.54 10.29 -4.68
CA HIS A 293 23.87 9.03 -4.97
C HIS A 293 24.79 8.12 -5.81
N PRO A 294 25.78 7.45 -5.19
CA PRO A 294 26.80 6.68 -5.90
C PRO A 294 26.24 5.52 -6.75
N ASP A 295 25.09 5.01 -6.36
CA ASP A 295 24.36 3.94 -7.04
C ASP A 295 23.72 4.39 -8.36
N ALA A 296 23.51 5.70 -8.57
CA ALA A 296 23.06 6.24 -9.86
C ALA A 296 24.06 5.95 -11.00
N ALA A 297 25.34 5.73 -10.69
CA ALA A 297 26.34 5.33 -11.67
C ALA A 297 26.16 3.90 -12.19
N LEU A 298 25.33 3.08 -11.54
CA LEU A 298 24.98 1.73 -11.97
C LEU A 298 23.93 1.72 -13.10
N ILE A 299 23.27 2.86 -13.34
CA ILE A 299 22.28 3.03 -14.42
C ILE A 299 23.02 3.56 -15.65
N GLU A 300 22.80 2.93 -16.81
CA GLU A 300 23.46 3.28 -18.07
C GLU A 300 23.22 4.74 -18.43
N ARG A 301 24.22 5.41 -19.02
CA ARG A 301 24.11 6.85 -19.32
C ARG A 301 23.23 7.14 -20.52
N ASP A 302 23.28 6.29 -21.54
CA ASP A 302 22.48 6.43 -22.74
C ASP A 302 21.16 5.68 -22.57
N PHE A 303 20.03 6.41 -22.59
CA PHE A 303 18.71 5.80 -22.47
C PHE A 303 18.40 4.82 -23.61
N ARG A 304 19.06 4.95 -24.78
CA ARG A 304 18.90 4.04 -25.92
C ARG A 304 19.33 2.62 -25.63
N ALA A 305 20.16 2.39 -24.60
CA ALA A 305 20.53 1.04 -24.15
C ALA A 305 19.32 0.21 -23.63
N TYR A 306 18.18 0.87 -23.41
CA TYR A 306 16.93 0.29 -22.96
C TYR A 306 15.89 0.11 -24.09
N GLU A 307 16.24 0.41 -25.34
CA GLU A 307 15.37 0.13 -26.50
C GLU A 307 15.04 -1.36 -26.58
N GLY A 308 13.76 -1.69 -26.67
CA GLY A 308 13.27 -3.08 -26.68
C GLY A 308 13.30 -3.79 -25.33
N LYS A 309 13.73 -3.12 -24.25
CA LYS A 309 13.65 -3.63 -22.86
C LYS A 309 12.65 -2.84 -22.01
N ALA A 310 12.55 -1.53 -22.24
CA ALA A 310 11.55 -0.67 -21.64
C ALA A 310 10.19 -0.84 -22.33
N ASP A 311 9.13 -0.52 -21.59
CA ASP A 311 7.79 -0.32 -22.15
C ASP A 311 7.83 0.74 -23.25
N GLY A 312 7.04 0.53 -24.31
CA GLY A 312 7.06 1.36 -25.50
C GLY A 312 6.74 2.82 -25.21
N GLU A 313 5.68 3.07 -24.44
CA GLU A 313 5.26 4.44 -24.09
C GLU A 313 6.28 5.12 -23.18
N CYS A 314 6.81 4.41 -22.18
CA CYS A 314 7.89 4.96 -21.33
C CYS A 314 9.15 5.31 -22.14
N PHE A 315 9.49 4.51 -23.15
CA PHE A 315 10.64 4.77 -24.00
C PHE A 315 10.42 5.98 -24.92
N GLU A 316 9.22 6.16 -25.46
CA GLU A 316 8.88 7.36 -26.23
C GLU A 316 8.88 8.62 -25.35
N LEU A 317 8.34 8.55 -24.12
CA LEU A 317 8.42 9.64 -23.15
C LEU A 317 9.88 9.97 -22.80
N ALA A 318 10.76 8.97 -22.69
CA ALA A 318 12.19 9.19 -22.48
C ALA A 318 12.84 9.95 -23.66
N LYS A 319 12.47 9.63 -24.91
CA LYS A 319 12.91 10.41 -26.08
C LYS A 319 12.42 11.84 -26.02
N GLU A 320 11.14 12.04 -25.71
CA GLU A 320 10.54 13.37 -25.63
C GLU A 320 11.22 14.23 -24.56
N ILE A 321 11.51 13.67 -23.39
CA ILE A 321 12.29 14.35 -22.34
C ILE A 321 13.66 14.77 -22.90
N ALA A 322 14.41 13.84 -23.51
CA ALA A 322 15.73 14.12 -24.04
C ALA A 322 15.70 15.23 -25.12
N GLU A 323 14.70 15.23 -25.99
CA GLU A 323 14.54 16.23 -27.06
C GLU A 323 14.11 17.60 -26.51
N LYS A 324 13.01 17.65 -25.77
CA LYS A 324 12.42 18.91 -25.26
C LYS A 324 13.38 19.63 -24.31
N TRP A 325 14.01 18.90 -23.39
CA TRP A 325 14.85 19.50 -22.35
C TRP A 325 16.27 19.82 -22.83
N SER A 326 16.79 19.11 -23.85
CA SER A 326 18.09 19.45 -24.45
C SER A 326 18.01 20.70 -25.32
N ASN A 327 16.91 20.88 -26.08
CA ASN A 327 16.74 22.05 -26.95
C ASN A 327 16.69 23.36 -26.14
N ASN A 328 15.97 23.37 -25.02
CA ASN A 328 15.88 24.54 -24.13
C ASN A 328 17.27 24.98 -23.63
N ARG A 329 18.22 24.05 -23.42
CA ARG A 329 19.59 24.40 -23.00
C ARG A 329 20.33 25.27 -24.01
N VAL A 330 20.11 25.03 -25.31
CA VAL A 330 20.77 25.76 -26.39
C VAL A 330 20.22 27.18 -26.47
N GLU A 331 18.91 27.34 -26.29
CA GLU A 331 18.24 28.65 -26.32
C GLU A 331 18.62 29.53 -25.13
N THR A 332 18.64 28.98 -23.92
CA THR A 332 19.05 29.73 -22.72
C THR A 332 20.53 30.15 -22.79
N ALA A 333 21.40 29.31 -23.36
CA ALA A 333 22.81 29.64 -23.55
C ALA A 333 23.06 30.70 -24.63
N ALA A 334 22.15 30.83 -25.61
CA ALA A 334 22.23 31.87 -26.63
C ALA A 334 21.69 33.24 -26.16
N ALA A 335 20.86 33.25 -25.11
CA ALA A 335 20.25 34.46 -24.54
C ALA A 335 21.09 35.11 -23.41
N ALA A 336 22.06 34.38 -22.84
CA ALA A 336 22.97 34.83 -21.77
C ALA A 336 24.28 35.40 -22.33
#